data_AF-A0A6P4EY87-F1
#
_entry.id   AF-A0A6P4EY87-F1
#
_cell.length_a   1.000
_cell.length_b   1.000
_cell.length_c   1.000
_cell.angle_alpha   90.00
_cell.angle_beta   90.00
_cell.angle_gamma   90.00
#
_symmetry.space_group_name_H-M   'P 1'
#
loop_
_entity.id
_entity.type
_entity.pdbx_description
1 polymer ?
#
loop_
_entity_poly.entity_id
_entity_poly.type
_entity_poly.pdbx_seq_one_letter_code
_entity_poly.pdbx_strand_id
1 'polypeptide(L)'
;MLRSFRQITRIGRRLTSSIPTSSLLKLPAKPGLQASLHTSSTAWKYDKKSSRASDDLDSDDDDDEDFKDERDSKVVKTKVNSLRADLLLKAGLGMARNKVELNFYESKIRVNGKKLPKKSAQLEIGDDIDVIRGFSQTNPSHLVVARVSILSANEREEGLSVHLRRYKSLLVENYLGPNAFKSSEHVAH
;
A
#
# COMPACT_ATOMS: atom_id res chain seq x y z
N MET A 1 -29.00 -11.52 -58.74
CA MET A 1 -28.77 -12.22 -57.45
C MET A 1 -28.82 -11.17 -56.34
N LEU A 2 -29.92 -11.13 -55.58
CA LEU A 2 -30.23 -10.14 -54.54
C LEU A 2 -30.26 -10.85 -53.18
N ARG A 3 -29.38 -10.47 -52.25
CA ARG A 3 -29.48 -10.75 -50.80
C ARG A 3 -28.78 -9.59 -50.06
N SER A 4 -29.53 -8.54 -49.72
CA SER A 4 -30.18 -8.30 -48.42
C SER A 4 -29.22 -7.83 -47.33
N PHE A 5 -29.07 -6.51 -47.23
CA PHE A 5 -28.54 -5.78 -46.07
C PHE A 5 -29.47 -5.95 -44.86
N ARG A 6 -28.94 -6.38 -43.71
CA ARG A 6 -29.65 -6.31 -42.43
C ARG A 6 -29.00 -5.24 -41.55
N GLN A 7 -29.81 -4.23 -41.23
CA GLN A 7 -29.52 -3.13 -40.34
C GLN A 7 -29.40 -3.63 -38.88
N ILE A 8 -28.42 -3.11 -38.14
CA ILE A 8 -28.30 -3.32 -36.69
C ILE A 8 -28.86 -2.08 -36.00
N THR A 9 -29.97 -2.26 -35.30
CA THR A 9 -30.65 -1.23 -34.51
C THR A 9 -30.08 -1.09 -33.10
N ARG A 10 -30.04 0.17 -32.69
CA ARG A 10 -29.71 0.78 -31.39
C ARG A 10 -30.27 0.06 -30.16
N ILE A 11 -29.47 0.01 -29.09
CA ILE A 11 -29.96 0.18 -27.70
C ILE A 11 -28.92 1.02 -26.95
N GLY A 12 -29.30 2.27 -26.64
CA GLY A 12 -28.67 3.09 -25.61
C GLY A 12 -29.61 3.13 -24.41
N ARG A 13 -29.09 2.83 -23.22
CA ARG A 13 -29.78 3.08 -21.95
C ARG A 13 -28.80 3.78 -21.02
N ARG A 14 -29.01 5.09 -20.82
CA ARG A 14 -28.39 5.89 -19.76
C ARG A 14 -29.40 5.96 -18.62
N LEU A 15 -28.95 5.67 -17.41
CA LEU A 15 -29.69 5.83 -16.17
C LEU A 15 -29.42 7.25 -15.66
N THR A 16 -30.48 8.05 -15.51
CA THR A 16 -30.44 9.36 -14.85
C THR A 16 -31.57 9.41 -13.84
N SER A 17 -31.24 9.54 -12.55
CA SER A 17 -32.19 9.80 -11.47
C SER A 17 -32.15 11.27 -11.09
N SER A 18 -33.29 11.96 -11.23
CA SER A 18 -33.51 13.34 -10.80
C SER A 18 -34.35 13.35 -9.51
N ILE A 19 -33.86 14.05 -8.49
CA ILE A 19 -34.48 14.23 -7.17
C ILE A 19 -35.45 15.44 -7.23
N PRO A 20 -36.61 15.39 -6.54
CA PRO A 20 -37.72 16.30 -6.74
C PRO A 20 -37.58 17.70 -6.12
N THR A 21 -38.28 18.62 -6.78
CA THR A 21 -38.59 20.00 -6.41
C THR A 21 -39.68 20.07 -5.33
N SER A 22 -39.52 20.94 -4.32
CA SER A 22 -40.65 21.47 -3.56
C SER A 22 -40.38 22.90 -3.05
N SER A 23 -40.94 23.86 -3.79
CA SER A 23 -41.63 25.09 -3.38
C SER A 23 -41.14 25.93 -2.19
N LEU A 24 -40.73 27.15 -2.53
CA LEU A 24 -40.70 28.36 -1.72
C LEU A 24 -42.11 28.78 -1.25
N LEU A 25 -42.30 28.99 0.05
CA LEU A 25 -43.26 29.96 0.59
C LEU A 25 -42.59 30.73 1.74
N LYS A 26 -42.66 32.07 1.66
CA LYS A 26 -42.06 33.05 2.55
C LYS A 26 -43.18 33.90 3.14
N LEU A 27 -43.32 33.98 4.47
CA LEU A 27 -44.08 35.03 5.17
C LEU A 27 -43.50 35.31 6.59
N PRO A 28 -43.78 36.48 7.19
CA PRO A 28 -42.83 37.25 7.99
C PRO A 28 -42.99 37.17 9.53
N ALA A 29 -41.96 37.68 10.20
CA ALA A 29 -41.74 37.75 11.64
C ALA A 29 -42.78 38.58 12.44
N LYS A 30 -43.01 38.17 13.69
CA LYS A 30 -43.21 39.06 14.86
C LYS A 30 -42.53 38.47 16.11
N PRO A 31 -41.87 39.30 16.95
CA PRO A 31 -41.18 38.85 18.15
C PRO A 31 -42.13 38.85 19.35
N GLY A 32 -42.26 37.69 20.01
CA GLY A 32 -43.00 37.55 21.27
C GLY A 32 -42.08 36.97 22.33
N LEU A 33 -41.59 37.85 23.20
CA LEU A 33 -40.86 37.52 24.43
C LEU A 33 -41.71 36.57 25.29
N GLN A 34 -41.25 35.34 25.50
CA GLN A 34 -41.48 34.61 26.74
C GLN A 34 -40.20 33.84 27.09
N ALA A 35 -39.58 34.27 28.19
CA ALA A 35 -38.36 33.70 28.73
C ALA A 35 -38.62 32.25 29.16
N SER A 36 -37.90 31.31 28.56
CA SER A 36 -37.84 29.92 29.01
C SER A 36 -36.69 29.80 30.01
N LEU A 37 -37.02 29.49 31.26
CA LEU A 37 -36.06 29.13 32.31
C LEU A 37 -35.30 27.87 31.88
N HIS A 38 -34.08 28.04 31.36
CA HIS A 38 -33.22 26.94 31.00
C HIS A 38 -32.44 26.47 32.24
N THR A 39 -32.94 25.43 32.91
CA THR A 39 -32.14 24.67 33.88
C THR A 39 -31.13 23.83 33.10
N SER A 40 -29.85 24.19 33.16
CA SER A 40 -28.78 23.39 32.57
C SER A 40 -28.58 22.12 33.40
N SER A 41 -29.23 21.03 33.03
CA SER A 41 -28.85 19.71 33.53
C SER A 41 -27.55 19.30 32.83
N THR A 42 -26.42 19.50 33.52
CA THR A 42 -25.13 18.94 33.09
C THR A 42 -25.17 17.42 33.26
N ALA A 43 -25.55 16.72 32.20
CA ALA A 43 -25.40 15.28 32.12
C ALA A 43 -23.91 14.96 31.94
N TRP A 44 -23.30 14.37 32.96
CA TRP A 44 -21.98 13.78 32.89
C TRP A 44 -22.03 12.62 31.89
N LYS A 45 -21.61 12.89 30.65
CA LYS A 45 -21.35 11.86 29.66
C LYS A 45 -20.12 11.09 30.13
N TYR A 46 -20.35 9.92 30.72
CA TYR A 46 -19.33 8.90 30.83
C TYR A 46 -18.76 8.65 29.44
N ASP A 47 -17.45 8.89 29.29
CA ASP A 47 -16.71 8.49 28.12
C ASP A 47 -16.76 6.96 28.09
N LYS A 48 -17.74 6.41 27.36
CA LYS A 48 -17.83 4.99 27.10
C LYS A 48 -16.63 4.68 26.22
N LYS A 49 -15.52 4.35 26.88
CA LYS A 49 -14.31 3.78 26.30
C LYS A 49 -14.77 2.70 25.34
N SER A 50 -14.81 3.07 24.06
CA SER A 50 -15.05 2.15 22.97
C SER A 50 -13.86 1.23 23.02
N SER A 51 -14.05 0.07 23.67
CA SER A 51 -13.29 -1.13 23.36
C SER A 51 -13.61 -1.46 21.91
N ARG A 52 -12.98 -0.73 20.99
CA ARG A 52 -12.54 -1.33 19.74
C ARG A 52 -11.67 -2.48 20.19
N ALA A 53 -12.26 -3.67 20.18
CA ALA A 53 -11.54 -4.90 20.03
C ALA A 53 -10.65 -4.71 18.79
N SER A 54 -9.43 -4.25 19.02
CA SER A 54 -8.32 -4.59 18.16
C SER A 54 -8.11 -6.08 18.38
N ASP A 55 -8.82 -6.85 17.57
CA ASP A 55 -8.46 -8.23 17.26
C ASP A 55 -7.17 -8.19 16.43
N ASP A 56 -6.10 -7.73 17.08
CA ASP A 56 -4.73 -7.85 16.61
C ASP A 56 -4.04 -8.77 17.61
N LEU A 57 -4.57 -10.00 17.68
CA LEU A 57 -3.87 -11.13 18.26
C LEU A 57 -2.73 -11.48 17.31
N ASP A 58 -1.63 -10.71 17.35
CA ASP A 58 -0.33 -11.19 16.90
C ASP A 58 0.24 -12.09 18.01
N SER A 59 -0.37 -13.26 18.14
CA SER A 59 0.17 -14.40 18.86
C SER A 59 1.06 -15.16 17.88
N ASP A 60 2.38 -15.05 18.05
CA ASP A 60 3.33 -16.06 17.59
C ASP A 60 4.60 -15.99 18.45
N ASP A 61 4.44 -16.45 19.69
CA ASP A 61 5.50 -17.18 20.39
C ASP A 61 5.50 -18.57 19.75
N ASP A 62 6.60 -18.95 19.08
CA ASP A 62 7.20 -20.30 19.10
C ASP A 62 8.18 -20.52 17.93
N ASP A 63 9.43 -20.79 18.34
CA ASP A 63 10.54 -21.38 17.60
C ASP A 63 11.06 -20.64 16.35
N ASP A 64 11.80 -19.58 16.64
CA ASP A 64 12.89 -19.10 15.79
C ASP A 64 13.98 -20.20 15.70
N GLU A 65 13.87 -21.11 14.73
CA GLU A 65 15.05 -21.81 14.21
C GLU A 65 16.03 -20.74 13.71
N ASP A 66 16.98 -20.45 14.58
CA ASP A 66 17.96 -19.38 14.55
C ASP A 66 18.94 -19.62 13.38
N PHE A 67 18.50 -19.39 12.14
CA PHE A 67 19.37 -19.21 10.98
C PHE A 67 20.11 -17.87 11.13
N LYS A 68 21.05 -17.84 12.08
CA LYS A 68 21.99 -16.74 12.36
C LYS A 68 23.04 -16.63 11.27
N ASP A 69 22.62 -16.31 10.06
CA ASP A 69 23.55 -15.87 9.02
C ASP A 69 23.54 -14.34 8.91
N GLU A 70 24.73 -13.77 9.07
CA GLU A 70 25.13 -12.41 8.72
C GLU A 70 24.31 -11.29 9.40
N ARG A 71 24.87 -10.75 10.49
CA ARG A 71 24.56 -9.58 11.37
C ARG A 71 23.30 -8.71 11.18
N ASP A 72 22.67 -8.63 10.01
CA ASP A 72 21.49 -7.80 9.71
C ASP A 72 20.33 -8.55 9.04
N SER A 73 20.45 -9.87 8.86
CA SER A 73 19.40 -10.67 8.23
C SER A 73 18.37 -11.14 9.26
N LYS A 74 17.08 -10.86 8.99
CA LYS A 74 15.96 -11.38 9.78
C LYS A 74 14.97 -12.09 8.86
N VAL A 75 14.64 -13.34 9.19
CA VAL A 75 13.54 -14.06 8.57
C VAL A 75 12.22 -13.59 9.18
N VAL A 76 11.23 -13.32 8.35
CA VAL A 76 9.91 -12.84 8.74
C VAL A 76 8.87 -13.74 8.07
N LYS A 77 8.04 -14.39 8.89
CA LYS A 77 6.85 -15.12 8.43
C LYS A 77 5.71 -14.10 8.27
N THR A 78 5.11 -13.99 7.10
CA THR A 78 4.02 -13.03 6.85
C THR A 78 2.89 -13.66 6.04
N LYS A 79 1.67 -13.16 6.23
CA LYS A 79 0.50 -13.56 5.43
C LYS A 79 0.24 -12.50 4.37
N VAL A 80 0.20 -12.90 3.10
CA VAL A 80 -0.07 -12.02 1.95
C VAL A 80 -1.12 -12.66 1.04
N ASN A 81 -1.89 -11.82 0.35
CA ASN A 81 -2.93 -12.31 -0.57
C ASN A 81 -2.33 -12.89 -1.88
N SER A 82 -1.18 -12.37 -2.32
CA SER A 82 -0.50 -12.82 -3.53
C SER A 82 0.99 -12.50 -3.48
N LEU A 83 1.80 -13.19 -4.27
CA LEU A 83 3.25 -12.95 -4.45
C LEU A 83 3.55 -11.71 -5.31
N ARG A 84 2.72 -10.68 -5.21
CA ARG A 84 2.95 -9.41 -5.92
C ARG A 84 4.07 -8.64 -5.20
N ALA A 85 5.00 -8.10 -5.97
CA ALA A 85 6.18 -7.39 -5.45
C ALA A 85 5.83 -6.31 -4.42
N ASP A 86 4.77 -5.56 -4.67
CA ASP A 86 4.36 -4.43 -3.87
C ASP A 86 3.66 -4.81 -2.55
N LEU A 87 3.07 -6.00 -2.48
CA LEU A 87 2.55 -6.60 -1.23
C LEU A 87 3.71 -7.15 -0.40
N LEU A 88 4.65 -7.83 -1.06
CA LEU A 88 5.85 -8.38 -0.42
C LEU A 88 6.73 -7.28 0.17
N LEU A 89 6.87 -6.13 -0.50
CA LEU A 89 7.57 -4.98 0.03
C LEU A 89 6.88 -4.36 1.26
N LYS A 90 5.53 -4.34 1.26
CA LYS A 90 4.75 -3.88 2.43
C LYS A 90 4.96 -4.82 3.62
N ALA A 91 4.77 -6.13 3.41
CA ALA A 91 4.84 -7.13 4.47
C ALA A 91 6.27 -7.36 4.97
N GLY A 92 7.25 -7.46 4.05
CA GLY A 92 8.66 -7.67 4.38
C GLY A 92 9.28 -6.45 5.04
N LEU A 93 9.35 -5.31 4.33
CA LEU A 93 10.04 -4.12 4.84
C LEU A 93 9.20 -3.28 5.82
N GLY A 94 7.91 -3.59 5.99
CA GLY A 94 7.01 -2.77 6.80
C GLY A 94 6.75 -1.40 6.19
N MET A 95 6.91 -1.25 4.86
CA MET A 95 6.70 0.04 4.20
C MET A 95 5.22 0.34 4.02
N ALA A 96 4.84 1.59 4.28
CA ALA A 96 3.51 2.07 3.92
C ALA A 96 3.26 1.95 2.41
N ARG A 97 2.02 1.62 2.04
CA ARG A 97 1.60 1.44 0.64
C ARG A 97 2.00 2.62 -0.25
N ASN A 98 1.78 3.83 0.24
CA ASN A 98 2.09 5.08 -0.46
C ASN A 98 3.60 5.22 -0.70
N LYS A 99 4.44 4.81 0.26
CA LYS A 99 5.90 4.84 0.09
C LYS A 99 6.38 3.84 -0.97
N VAL A 100 5.78 2.65 -1.03
CA VAL A 100 6.07 1.67 -2.09
C VAL A 100 5.73 2.26 -3.46
N GLU A 101 4.59 2.95 -3.58
CA GLU A 101 4.17 3.60 -4.82
C GLU A 101 5.12 4.71 -5.26
N LEU A 102 5.49 5.61 -4.35
CA LEU A 102 6.46 6.67 -4.64
C LEU A 102 7.78 6.09 -5.11
N ASN A 103 8.32 5.08 -4.41
CA ASN A 103 9.57 4.42 -4.79
C ASN A 103 9.48 3.71 -6.15
N PHE A 104 8.30 3.21 -6.52
CA PHE A 104 8.08 2.63 -7.85
C PHE A 104 8.17 3.71 -8.95
N TYR A 105 7.48 4.84 -8.77
CA TYR A 105 7.51 5.94 -9.73
C TYR A 105 8.89 6.60 -9.83
N GLU A 106 9.59 6.76 -8.71
CA GLU A 106 10.98 7.22 -8.65
C GLU A 106 11.98 6.18 -9.19
N SER A 107 11.51 5.03 -9.66
CA SER A 107 12.35 3.97 -10.23
C SER A 107 13.44 3.49 -9.26
N LYS A 108 13.13 3.44 -7.95
CA LYS A 108 14.03 2.98 -6.88
C LYS A 108 13.94 1.48 -6.60
N ILE A 109 12.94 0.79 -7.15
CA ILE A 109 12.74 -0.64 -6.93
C ILE A 109 13.47 -1.44 -8.03
N ARG A 110 14.22 -2.46 -7.63
CA ARG A 110 14.89 -3.43 -8.50
C ARG A 110 14.46 -4.84 -8.08
N VAL A 111 14.28 -5.73 -9.05
CA VAL A 111 14.06 -7.17 -8.81
C VAL A 111 15.20 -7.89 -9.51
N ASN A 112 15.97 -8.70 -8.78
CA ASN A 112 17.16 -9.39 -9.27
C ASN A 112 18.11 -8.45 -10.04
N GLY A 113 18.28 -7.22 -9.52
CA GLY A 113 19.09 -6.16 -10.14
C GLY A 113 18.49 -5.48 -11.38
N LYS A 114 17.29 -5.86 -11.83
CA LYS A 114 16.59 -5.25 -12.97
C LYS A 114 15.52 -4.27 -12.51
N LYS A 115 15.29 -3.20 -13.27
CA LYS A 115 14.20 -2.26 -12.99
C LYS A 115 12.84 -2.95 -13.06
N LEU A 116 12.01 -2.75 -12.03
CA LEU A 116 10.67 -3.31 -11.98
C LEU A 116 9.78 -2.67 -13.07
N PRO A 117 9.22 -3.44 -14.01
CA PRO A 117 8.44 -2.87 -15.13
C PRO A 117 7.01 -2.48 -14.72
N LYS A 118 6.41 -3.26 -13.81
CA LYS A 118 5.03 -3.05 -13.32
C LYS A 118 5.03 -3.19 -11.81
N LYS A 119 4.32 -2.30 -11.12
CA LYS A 119 4.16 -2.31 -9.66
C LYS A 119 3.71 -3.68 -9.13
N SER A 120 2.76 -4.28 -9.84
CA SER A 120 2.16 -5.56 -9.49
C SER A 120 2.71 -6.72 -10.31
N ALA A 121 4.02 -6.73 -10.55
CA ALA A 121 4.66 -7.93 -11.08
C ALA A 121 4.48 -9.07 -10.08
N GLN A 122 4.13 -10.25 -10.59
CA GLN A 122 4.16 -11.49 -9.82
C GLN A 122 5.61 -11.93 -9.71
N LEU A 123 6.03 -12.33 -8.51
CA LEU A 123 7.36 -12.85 -8.23
C LEU A 123 7.31 -14.33 -7.91
N GLU A 124 8.47 -14.97 -8.04
CA GLU A 124 8.67 -16.39 -7.75
C GLU A 124 9.52 -16.58 -6.50
N ILE A 125 9.53 -17.81 -5.99
CA ILE A 125 10.34 -18.18 -4.82
C ILE A 125 11.82 -18.09 -5.24
N GLY A 126 12.65 -17.45 -4.41
CA GLY A 126 14.06 -17.20 -4.69
C GLY A 126 14.36 -15.85 -5.33
N ASP A 127 13.34 -15.05 -5.69
CA ASP A 127 13.56 -13.69 -6.16
C ASP A 127 13.99 -12.73 -5.04
N ASP A 128 14.90 -11.81 -5.40
CA ASP A 128 15.38 -10.72 -4.56
C ASP A 128 14.80 -9.38 -5.01
N ILE A 129 14.17 -8.67 -4.07
CA ILE A 129 13.61 -7.35 -4.28
C ILE A 129 14.43 -6.32 -3.51
N ASP A 130 14.99 -5.36 -4.24
CA ASP A 130 15.79 -4.28 -3.69
C ASP A 130 15.04 -2.94 -3.78
N VAL A 131 15.07 -2.18 -2.69
CA VAL A 131 14.60 -0.80 -2.63
C VAL A 131 15.77 0.10 -2.33
N ILE A 132 16.13 0.94 -3.28
CA ILE A 132 17.23 1.89 -3.14
C ILE A 132 16.81 3.02 -2.22
N ARG A 133 17.53 3.21 -1.12
CA ARG A 133 17.33 4.34 -0.19
C ARG A 133 18.08 5.58 -0.67
N GLY A 134 19.29 5.39 -1.19
CA GLY A 134 20.15 6.44 -1.72
C GLY A 134 21.61 6.00 -1.81
N PHE A 135 22.50 6.95 -2.03
CA PHE A 135 23.95 6.73 -1.96
C PHE A 135 24.41 6.65 -0.51
N SER A 136 25.46 5.86 -0.25
CA SER A 136 26.10 5.84 1.06
C SER A 136 26.83 7.16 1.30
N GLN A 137 26.69 7.72 2.51
CA GLN A 137 27.39 8.94 2.91
C GLN A 137 28.90 8.71 3.02
N THR A 138 29.31 7.49 3.32
CA THR A 138 30.73 7.12 3.46
C THR A 138 31.36 6.85 2.09
N ASN A 139 30.62 6.20 1.18
CA ASN A 139 31.12 5.80 -0.13
C ASN A 139 30.10 6.18 -1.21
N PRO A 140 30.27 7.30 -1.93
CA PRO A 140 29.30 7.78 -2.92
C PRO A 140 29.20 6.88 -4.16
N SER A 141 30.12 5.93 -4.34
CA SER A 141 30.04 4.90 -5.38
C SER A 141 29.03 3.80 -5.06
N HIS A 142 28.71 3.60 -3.79
CA HIS A 142 27.84 2.53 -3.33
C HIS A 142 26.45 3.04 -2.95
N LEU A 143 25.47 2.17 -3.10
CA LEU A 143 24.08 2.40 -2.74
C LEU A 143 23.76 1.70 -1.42
N VAL A 144 22.94 2.38 -0.63
CA VAL A 144 22.26 1.77 0.51
C VAL A 144 20.90 1.28 0.02
N VAL A 145 20.68 -0.03 0.08
CA VAL A 145 19.45 -0.68 -0.35
C VAL A 145 18.80 -1.44 0.81
N ALA A 146 17.48 -1.61 0.74
CA ALA A 146 16.76 -2.56 1.57
C ALA A 146 16.36 -3.75 0.69
N ARG A 147 16.80 -4.95 1.06
CA ARG A 147 16.57 -6.19 0.29
C ARG A 147 15.52 -7.06 0.97
N VAL A 148 14.66 -7.68 0.18
CA VAL A 148 13.75 -8.74 0.59
C VAL A 148 13.92 -9.93 -0.34
N SER A 149 14.33 -11.05 0.21
CA SER A 149 14.47 -12.33 -0.51
C SER A 149 13.32 -13.25 -0.14
N ILE A 150 12.71 -13.89 -1.14
CA ILE A 150 11.60 -14.83 -0.93
C ILE A 150 12.19 -16.23 -0.70
N LEU A 151 12.07 -16.76 0.52
CA LEU A 151 12.60 -18.09 0.84
C LEU A 151 11.60 -19.20 0.51
N SER A 152 10.34 -19.03 0.92
CA SER A 152 9.29 -20.01 0.67
C SER A 152 7.91 -19.36 0.68
N ALA A 153 6.96 -19.99 -0.03
CA ALA A 153 5.56 -19.60 -0.06
C ALA A 153 4.69 -20.84 0.12
N ASN A 154 3.86 -20.85 1.16
CA ASN A 154 2.92 -21.90 1.50
C ASN A 154 1.49 -21.38 1.31
N GLU A 155 0.69 -22.08 0.53
CA GLU A 155 -0.74 -21.77 0.36
C GLU A 155 -1.53 -22.24 1.60
N ARG A 156 -2.40 -21.38 2.13
CA ARG A 156 -3.33 -21.66 3.22
C ARG A 156 -4.75 -21.31 2.76
N GLU A 157 -5.77 -21.78 3.49
CA GLU A 157 -7.19 -21.53 3.15
C GLU A 157 -7.52 -20.03 3.00
N GLU A 158 -6.88 -19.15 3.79
CA GLU A 158 -7.12 -17.70 3.81
C GLU A 158 -5.94 -16.89 3.25
N GLY A 159 -5.27 -17.40 2.20
CA GLY A 159 -4.20 -16.70 1.47
C GLY A 159 -2.85 -17.40 1.51
N LEU A 160 -1.76 -16.67 1.26
CA LEU A 160 -0.41 -17.22 1.17
C LEU A 160 0.42 -16.84 2.41
N SER A 161 0.99 -17.84 3.08
CA SER A 161 2.00 -17.66 4.12
C SER A 161 3.38 -17.68 3.47
N VAL A 162 4.11 -16.57 3.56
CA VAL A 162 5.41 -16.39 2.89
C VAL A 162 6.49 -16.16 3.92
N HIS A 163 7.61 -16.86 3.77
CA HIS A 163 8.82 -16.65 4.55
C HIS A 163 9.76 -15.74 3.77
N LEU A 164 10.05 -14.57 4.34
CA LEU A 164 10.85 -13.53 3.71
C LEU A 164 12.12 -13.31 4.51
N ARG A 165 13.28 -13.30 3.85
CA ARG A 165 14.52 -12.82 4.47
C ARG A 165 14.65 -11.33 4.19
N ARG A 166 14.78 -10.53 5.24
CA ARG A 166 14.84 -9.07 5.17
C ARG A 166 16.22 -8.56 5.55
N TYR A 167 16.70 -7.59 4.76
CA TYR A 167 17.81 -6.71 5.06
C TYR A 167 17.34 -5.26 4.99
N LYS A 168 17.42 -4.53 6.11
CA LYS A 168 16.95 -3.13 6.16
C LYS A 168 17.94 -2.14 5.54
N SER A 169 19.23 -2.43 5.69
CA SER A 169 20.33 -1.60 5.20
C SER A 169 21.43 -2.53 4.71
N LEU A 170 21.58 -2.62 3.40
CA LEU A 170 22.61 -3.41 2.73
C LEU A 170 23.36 -2.46 1.79
N LEU A 171 24.69 -2.53 1.81
CA LEU A 171 25.53 -1.71 0.96
C LEU A 171 25.88 -2.51 -0.30
N VAL A 172 25.45 -2.00 -1.47
CA VAL A 172 25.65 -2.65 -2.77
C VAL A 172 26.34 -1.66 -3.71
N GLU A 173 27.13 -2.17 -4.64
CA GLU A 173 27.61 -1.38 -5.76
C GLU A 173 26.47 -0.87 -6.65
N ASN A 174 26.72 0.17 -7.43
CA ASN A 174 25.69 0.67 -8.35
C ASN A 174 25.41 -0.35 -9.46
N TYR A 175 24.14 -0.55 -9.78
CA TYR A 175 23.69 -1.46 -10.84
C TYR A 175 24.24 -1.04 -12.21
N LEU A 176 24.47 -2.02 -13.08
CA LEU A 176 25.07 -1.78 -14.39
C LEU A 176 24.03 -1.36 -15.45
N GLY A 177 24.49 -0.53 -16.41
CA GLY A 177 23.78 -0.20 -17.64
C GLY A 177 22.43 0.51 -17.43
N PRO A 178 21.33 0.06 -18.08
CA PRO A 178 20.03 0.73 -18.02
C PRO A 178 19.36 0.64 -16.63
N ASN A 179 19.87 -0.21 -15.74
CA ASN A 179 19.34 -0.38 -14.38
C ASN A 179 20.06 0.51 -13.36
N ALA A 180 21.14 1.19 -13.76
CA ALA A 180 21.91 2.08 -12.91
C ALA A 180 21.03 3.12 -12.24
N PHE A 181 21.25 3.33 -10.94
CA PHE A 181 20.59 4.39 -10.21
C PHE A 181 21.38 5.68 -10.44
N LYS A 182 20.76 6.62 -11.14
CA LYS A 182 21.28 7.98 -11.28
C LYS A 182 20.62 8.82 -10.19
N SER A 183 21.41 9.46 -9.33
CA SER A 183 20.87 10.57 -8.54
C SER A 183 20.24 11.54 -9.53
N SER A 184 18.99 11.93 -9.30
CA SER A 184 18.44 13.10 -9.96
C SER A 184 19.34 14.27 -9.61
N GLU A 185 20.20 14.69 -10.54
CA GLU A 185 20.68 16.06 -10.51
C GLU A 185 19.45 16.96 -10.47
N HIS A 186 19.51 17.98 -9.63
CA HIS A 186 18.45 18.95 -9.48
C HIS A 186 18.21 19.59 -10.84
N VAL A 187 17.16 19.17 -11.56
CA VAL A 187 16.71 19.87 -12.76
C VAL A 187 16.15 21.20 -12.25
N ALA A 188 17.00 22.23 -12.27
CA ALA A 188 16.55 23.60 -12.08
C ALA A 188 15.58 23.90 -13.22
N HIS A 189 14.30 23.98 -12.88
CA HIS A 189 13.24 24.47 -13.75
C HIS A 189 13.40 25.96 -13.98
#